data_AF-A0A6L4ZPS0-F1
#
_entry.id   AF-A0A6L4ZPS0-F1
#
_cell.length_a   1.000
_cell.length_b   1.000
_cell.length_c   1.000
_cell.angle_alpha   90.00
_cell.angle_beta   90.00
_cell.angle_gamma   90.00
#
_symmetry.space_group_name_H-M   'P 1'
#
loop_
_entity.id
_entity.type
_entity.pdbx_description
1 polymer ?
#
loop_
_entity_poly.entity_id
_entity_poly.type
_entity_poly.pdbx_seq_one_letter_code
_entity_poly.pdbx_strand_id
1 'polypeptide(L)'
;MSDLPNYIQVLSNAASLDDSAVGFTNQRTDTFKAFEQAFAAGSTTYSDLGWLLKNGSGAGKIYAAILIEQLDKVAGKQAYESLQADETAVDYRSSDIFESRTVGDLATGLLNGEDVVIFPPSMKK
;
A
#
# COMPACT_ATOMS: atom_id res chain seq x y z
N MET A 1 9.30 -15.07 -17.10
CA MET A 1 8.73 -14.34 -15.96
C MET A 1 8.86 -12.88 -16.32
N SER A 2 7.77 -12.16 -16.44
CA SER A 2 7.80 -10.74 -16.79
C SER A 2 8.55 -9.99 -15.68
N ASP A 3 9.57 -9.21 -16.04
CA ASP A 3 10.27 -8.36 -15.09
C ASP A 3 9.28 -7.35 -14.51
N LEU A 4 9.03 -7.41 -13.20
CA LEU A 4 8.13 -6.49 -12.52
C LEU A 4 8.68 -5.06 -12.66
N PRO A 5 7.82 -4.04 -12.86
CA PRO A 5 8.26 -2.65 -12.86
C PRO A 5 8.97 -2.30 -11.55
N ASN A 6 9.97 -1.40 -11.62
CA ASN A 6 10.78 -1.03 -10.46
C ASN A 6 9.93 -0.56 -9.27
N TYR A 7 8.84 0.18 -9.50
CA TYR A 7 7.94 0.61 -8.43
C TYR A 7 7.22 -0.56 -7.75
N ILE A 8 6.88 -1.63 -8.47
CA ILE A 8 6.30 -2.84 -7.85
C ILE A 8 7.35 -3.57 -7.01
N GLN A 9 8.60 -3.61 -7.47
CA GLN A 9 9.70 -4.21 -6.69
C GLN A 9 9.99 -3.41 -5.41
N VAL A 10 9.90 -2.09 -5.45
CA VAL A 10 10.06 -1.24 -4.26
C VAL A 10 8.92 -1.52 -3.28
N LEU A 11 7.66 -1.54 -3.75
CA LEU A 11 6.51 -1.83 -2.89
C LEU A 11 6.54 -3.26 -2.34
N SER A 12 7.01 -4.24 -3.11
CA SER A 12 7.08 -5.63 -2.66
C SER A 12 8.04 -5.86 -1.51
N ASN A 13 9.04 -4.98 -1.37
CA ASN A 13 10.04 -5.03 -0.31
C ASN A 13 9.80 -3.97 0.78
N ALA A 14 8.66 -3.28 0.77
CA ALA A 14 8.35 -2.27 1.77
C ALA A 14 8.34 -2.91 3.17
N ALA A 15 9.14 -2.38 4.09
CA ALA A 15 9.21 -2.89 5.46
C ALA A 15 8.11 -2.30 6.37
N SER A 16 7.60 -1.12 6.03
CA SER A 16 6.62 -0.38 6.80
C SER A 16 5.54 0.20 5.90
N LEU A 17 4.37 0.43 6.49
CA LEU A 17 3.29 1.20 5.91
C LEU A 17 3.35 2.62 6.48
N ASP A 18 3.57 3.59 5.59
CA ASP A 18 3.51 5.02 5.91
C ASP A 18 2.13 5.58 5.51
N ASP A 19 1.47 6.30 6.42
CA ASP A 19 0.15 6.95 6.20
C ASP A 19 0.24 8.38 5.62
N SER A 20 1.45 8.96 5.61
CA SER A 20 1.75 10.35 5.28
C SER A 20 2.82 10.46 4.18
N ALA A 21 2.68 11.43 3.24
CA ALA A 21 3.64 11.66 2.15
C ALA A 21 4.99 12.18 2.67
N VAL A 22 5.02 12.49 3.96
CA VAL A 22 5.99 13.32 4.63
C VAL A 22 6.56 12.44 5.74
N GLY A 23 7.62 11.70 5.43
CA GLY A 23 8.37 11.03 6.49
C GLY A 23 8.92 12.05 7.49
N PHE A 24 9.58 11.56 8.55
CA PHE A 24 10.16 12.34 9.66
C PHE A 24 11.10 13.51 9.25
N THR A 25 11.48 13.61 7.97
CA THR A 25 12.46 14.55 7.41
C THR A 25 11.91 15.47 6.31
N ASN A 26 10.59 15.55 6.08
CA ASN A 26 10.00 16.27 4.92
C ASN A 26 10.46 15.74 3.55
N GLN A 27 10.98 14.51 3.48
CA GLN A 27 11.39 13.87 2.24
C GLN A 27 10.45 12.71 1.90
N ARG A 28 10.06 12.63 0.62
CA ARG A 28 9.32 11.49 0.07
C ARG A 28 10.21 10.25 0.11
N THR A 29 9.72 9.19 0.75
CA THR A 29 10.37 7.88 0.74
C THR A 29 10.31 7.25 -0.65
N ASP A 30 11.19 6.28 -0.94
CA ASP A 30 11.14 5.59 -2.23
C ASP A 30 9.87 4.74 -2.39
N THR A 31 9.37 4.18 -1.27
CA THR A 31 8.06 3.52 -1.20
C THR A 31 6.94 4.47 -1.64
N PHE A 32 6.99 5.73 -1.19
CA PHE A 32 6.00 6.73 -1.56
C PHE A 32 6.04 7.06 -3.06
N LYS A 33 7.23 7.29 -3.62
CA LYS A 33 7.39 7.53 -5.06
C LYS A 33 6.90 6.33 -5.89
N ALA A 34 7.18 5.12 -5.41
CA ALA A 34 6.74 3.89 -6.05
C ALA A 34 5.22 3.75 -6.03
N PHE A 35 4.57 4.09 -4.91
CA PHE A 35 3.11 4.14 -4.82
C PHE A 35 2.52 5.14 -5.82
N GLU A 36 3.05 6.36 -5.90
CA GLU A 36 2.59 7.37 -6.87
C GLU A 36 2.75 6.88 -8.32
N GLN A 37 3.87 6.21 -8.64
CA GLN A 37 4.10 5.64 -9.97
C GLN A 37 3.11 4.52 -10.28
N ALA A 38 2.85 3.62 -9.33
CA ALA A 38 1.87 2.55 -9.50
C ALA A 38 0.46 3.11 -9.70
N PHE A 39 0.08 4.12 -8.91
CA PHE A 39 -1.18 4.82 -9.05
C PHE A 39 -1.32 5.52 -10.41
N ALA A 40 -0.28 6.25 -10.84
CA ALA A 40 -0.27 6.96 -12.13
C ALA A 40 -0.31 6.02 -13.35
N ALA A 41 0.26 4.83 -13.24
CA ALA A 41 0.16 3.79 -14.27
C ALA A 41 -1.27 3.21 -14.38
N GLY A 42 -2.11 3.36 -13.35
CA GLY A 42 -3.53 3.06 -13.44
C GLY A 42 -3.82 1.58 -13.66
N SER A 43 -4.84 1.29 -14.46
CA SER A 43 -5.33 -0.08 -14.69
C SER A 43 -4.32 -1.01 -15.37
N THR A 44 -3.26 -0.49 -16.00
CA THR A 44 -2.22 -1.36 -16.58
C THR A 44 -1.43 -2.12 -15.52
N THR A 45 -1.50 -1.69 -14.25
CA THR A 45 -0.81 -2.32 -13.12
C THR A 45 -1.60 -3.44 -12.45
N TYR A 46 -2.86 -3.69 -12.83
CA TYR A 46 -3.72 -4.65 -12.11
C TYR A 46 -3.10 -6.05 -11.95
N SER A 47 -2.43 -6.55 -12.99
CA SER A 47 -1.75 -7.85 -12.92
C SER A 47 -0.59 -7.82 -11.92
N ASP A 48 0.16 -6.73 -11.87
CA ASP A 48 1.29 -6.56 -10.96
C ASP A 48 0.81 -6.35 -9.52
N LEU A 49 -0.28 -5.61 -9.32
CA LEU A 49 -0.92 -5.43 -8.02
C LEU A 49 -1.49 -6.74 -7.49
N GLY A 50 -2.08 -7.58 -8.36
CA GLY A 50 -2.52 -8.92 -7.99
C GLY A 50 -1.37 -9.84 -7.59
N TRP A 51 -0.20 -9.69 -8.23
CA TRP A 51 1.01 -10.39 -7.80
C TRP A 51 1.52 -9.85 -6.46
N LEU A 52 1.58 -8.53 -6.29
CA LEU A 52 2.04 -7.84 -5.10
C LEU A 52 1.18 -8.19 -3.87
N LEU A 53 -0.15 -8.25 -4.05
CA LEU A 53 -1.11 -8.64 -3.02
C LEU A 53 -0.84 -10.06 -2.47
N LYS A 54 -0.29 -10.95 -3.28
CA LYS A 54 -0.02 -12.35 -2.90
C LYS A 54 1.41 -12.58 -2.41
N ASN A 55 2.38 -11.88 -3.00
CA ASN A 55 3.81 -12.18 -2.84
C ASN A 55 4.61 -11.06 -2.17
N GLY A 56 4.03 -9.88 -2.00
CA GLY A 56 4.70 -8.77 -1.32
C GLY A 56 4.93 -9.04 0.16
N SER A 57 5.79 -8.22 0.76
CA SER A 57 5.88 -8.06 2.21
C SER A 57 4.52 -7.68 2.81
N GLY A 58 4.37 -7.75 4.14
CA GLY A 58 3.13 -7.35 4.79
C GLY A 58 2.68 -5.93 4.42
N ALA A 59 3.60 -4.96 4.44
CA ALA A 59 3.31 -3.60 3.97
C ALA A 59 3.01 -3.55 2.45
N GLY A 60 3.76 -4.31 1.64
CA GLY A 60 3.54 -4.39 0.19
C GLY A 60 2.16 -4.90 -0.19
N LYS A 61 1.64 -5.90 0.53
CA LYS A 61 0.27 -6.41 0.36
C LYS A 61 -0.78 -5.33 0.66
N ILE A 62 -0.60 -4.56 1.74
CA ILE A 62 -1.49 -3.45 2.08
C ILE A 62 -1.43 -2.35 1.02
N TYR A 63 -0.22 -1.96 0.56
CA TYR A 63 -0.08 -1.00 -0.54
C TYR A 63 -0.79 -1.48 -1.82
N ALA A 64 -0.72 -2.77 -2.14
CA ALA A 64 -1.45 -3.33 -3.27
C ALA A 64 -2.97 -3.19 -3.10
N ALA A 65 -3.50 -3.55 -1.94
CA ALA A 65 -4.93 -3.45 -1.66
C ALA A 65 -5.43 -2.00 -1.75
N ILE A 66 -4.68 -1.04 -1.21
CA ILE A 66 -4.98 0.39 -1.32
C ILE A 66 -4.97 0.85 -2.78
N LEU A 67 -3.94 0.49 -3.56
CA LEU A 67 -3.86 0.86 -4.98
C LEU A 67 -5.03 0.26 -5.78
N ILE A 68 -5.36 -1.01 -5.53
CA ILE A 68 -6.53 -1.65 -6.14
C ILE A 68 -7.80 -0.88 -5.78
N GLU A 69 -7.99 -0.50 -4.52
CA GLU A 69 -9.16 0.26 -4.06
C GLU A 69 -9.28 1.67 -4.65
N GLN A 70 -8.15 2.32 -4.94
CA GLN A 70 -8.12 3.61 -5.62
C GLN A 70 -8.49 3.49 -7.11
N LEU A 71 -8.21 2.34 -7.73
CA LEU A 71 -8.53 2.07 -9.14
C LEU A 71 -9.94 1.46 -9.33
N ASP A 72 -10.37 0.61 -8.40
CA ASP A 72 -11.68 -0.04 -8.35
C ASP A 72 -12.07 -0.33 -6.89
N LYS A 73 -13.10 0.38 -6.43
CA LYS A 73 -13.59 0.30 -5.05
C LYS A 73 -14.12 -1.08 -4.66
N VAL A 74 -14.68 -1.84 -5.60
CA VAL A 74 -15.21 -3.19 -5.32
C VAL A 74 -14.05 -4.18 -5.20
N ALA A 75 -13.11 -4.13 -6.15
CA ALA A 75 -11.93 -5.00 -6.12
C ALA A 75 -11.05 -4.71 -4.89
N GLY A 76 -10.94 -3.44 -4.48
CA GLY A 76 -10.18 -3.06 -3.29
C GLY A 76 -10.75 -3.64 -2.00
N LYS A 77 -12.09 -3.61 -1.84
CA LYS A 77 -12.74 -4.26 -0.69
C LYS A 77 -12.47 -5.76 -0.64
N GLN A 78 -12.57 -6.44 -1.78
CA GLN A 78 -12.25 -7.86 -1.87
C GLN A 78 -10.77 -8.13 -1.55
N ALA A 79 -9.87 -7.23 -1.94
CA ALA A 79 -8.46 -7.32 -1.57
C ALA A 79 -8.27 -7.22 -0.05
N TYR A 80 -8.91 -6.26 0.63
CA TYR A 80 -8.85 -6.16 2.09
C TYR A 80 -9.44 -7.40 2.78
N GLU A 81 -10.62 -7.87 2.35
CA GLU A 81 -11.25 -9.08 2.87
C GLU A 81 -10.30 -10.29 2.78
N SER A 82 -9.57 -10.44 1.67
CA SER A 82 -8.61 -11.52 1.48
C SER A 82 -7.39 -11.47 2.42
N LEU A 83 -7.10 -10.30 2.98
CA LEU A 83 -5.97 -10.04 3.86
C LEU A 83 -6.31 -10.14 5.35
N GLN A 84 -7.59 -10.20 5.73
CA GLN A 84 -8.02 -10.14 7.14
C GLN A 84 -7.46 -11.26 8.02
N ALA A 85 -7.11 -12.41 7.43
CA ALA A 85 -6.53 -13.56 8.16
C ALA A 85 -4.99 -13.58 8.13
N ASP A 86 -4.34 -12.57 7.55
CA ASP A 86 -2.88 -12.51 7.44
C ASP A 86 -2.25 -11.92 8.71
N GLU A 87 -1.60 -12.79 9.49
CA GLU A 87 -0.95 -12.42 10.77
C GLU A 87 0.46 -11.83 10.60
N THR A 88 0.90 -11.57 9.36
CA THR A 88 2.22 -10.97 9.12
C THR A 88 2.32 -9.61 9.80
N ALA A 89 3.33 -9.43 10.65
CA ALA A 89 3.60 -8.16 11.30
C ALA A 89 4.04 -7.09 10.28
N VAL A 90 3.53 -5.88 10.46
CA VAL A 90 3.81 -4.69 9.68
C VAL A 90 4.10 -3.55 10.63
N ASP A 91 5.25 -2.92 10.43
CA ASP A 91 5.54 -1.66 11.08
C ASP A 91 4.65 -0.57 10.46
N TYR A 92 3.68 -0.09 11.22
CA TYR A 92 2.82 1.01 10.83
C TYR A 92 3.38 2.31 11.40
N ARG A 93 3.62 3.28 10.50
CA ARG A 93 4.10 4.60 10.86
C ARG A 93 3.03 5.64 10.53
N SER A 94 2.51 6.26 11.58
CA SER A 94 1.55 7.35 11.50
C SER A 94 2.04 8.55 12.29
N SER A 95 2.48 9.60 11.60
CA SER A 95 3.03 10.81 12.23
C SER A 95 4.13 10.49 13.28
N ASP A 96 3.79 10.58 14.58
CA ASP A 96 4.68 10.30 15.73
C ASP A 96 4.51 8.88 16.32
N ILE A 97 3.55 8.11 15.82
CA ILE A 97 3.23 6.76 16.28
C ILE A 97 3.97 5.76 15.39
N PHE A 98 4.73 4.89 16.04
CA PHE A 98 5.31 3.70 15.45
C PHE A 98 4.75 2.50 16.20
N GLU A 99 3.88 1.74 15.56
CA GLU A 99 3.28 0.55 16.13
C GLU A 99 3.37 -0.63 15.18
N SER A 100 3.53 -1.83 15.73
CA SER A 100 3.48 -3.07 14.95
C SER A 100 2.03 -3.55 14.92
N ARG A 101 1.43 -3.67 13.75
CA ARG A 101 0.10 -4.24 13.52
C ARG A 101 0.19 -5.41 12.56
N THR A 102 -0.78 -6.32 12.56
CA THR A 102 -0.82 -7.36 11.52
C THR A 102 -1.38 -6.80 10.22
N VAL A 103 -1.08 -7.48 9.11
CA VAL A 103 -1.75 -7.22 7.82
C VAL A 103 -3.27 -7.31 7.98
N GLY A 104 -3.78 -8.29 8.73
CA GLY A 104 -5.21 -8.48 8.98
C GLY A 104 -5.85 -7.32 9.76
N ASP A 105 -5.16 -6.80 10.77
CA ASP A 105 -5.62 -5.64 11.55
C ASP A 105 -5.71 -4.38 10.67
N LEU A 106 -4.68 -4.14 9.85
CA LEU A 106 -4.63 -3.00 8.93
C LEU A 106 -5.69 -3.11 7.84
N ALA A 107 -5.85 -4.30 7.25
CA ALA A 107 -6.87 -4.54 6.24
C ALA A 107 -8.29 -4.35 6.79
N THR A 108 -8.54 -4.79 8.02
CA THR A 108 -9.83 -4.61 8.70
C THR A 108 -10.10 -3.13 9.00
N GLY A 109 -9.13 -2.40 9.54
CA GLY A 109 -9.29 -0.97 9.81
C GLY A 109 -9.52 -0.16 8.54
N LEU A 110 -8.82 -0.47 7.44
CA LEU A 110 -9.05 0.15 6.13
C LEU A 110 -10.44 -0.16 5.56
N LEU A 111 -10.89 -1.42 5.70
CA LEU A 111 -12.22 -1.84 5.24
C LEU A 111 -13.36 -1.12 5.99
N ASN A 112 -13.16 -0.87 7.28
CA ASN A 112 -14.10 -0.16 8.15
C ASN A 112 -14.01 1.38 8.02
N GLY A 113 -12.96 1.90 7.37
CA GLY A 113 -12.66 3.33 7.31
C GLY A 113 -12.13 3.90 8.63
N GLU A 114 -11.60 3.03 9.51
CA GLU A 114 -10.97 3.40 10.78
C GLU A 114 -9.50 3.82 10.59
N ASP A 115 -8.82 3.20 9.62
CA ASP A 115 -7.49 3.59 9.18
C ASP A 115 -7.61 4.48 7.93
N VAL A 116 -6.92 5.62 7.94
CA VAL A 116 -6.91 6.55 6.81
C VAL A 116 -5.53 6.55 6.18
N VAL A 117 -5.37 5.92 5.02
CA VAL A 117 -4.20 6.15 4.16
C VAL A 117 -4.55 7.25 3.17
N ILE A 118 -3.96 8.43 3.36
CA ILE A 118 -4.26 9.62 2.54
C ILE A 118 -3.29 9.68 1.35
N PHE A 119 -3.57 9.23 0.12
CA PHE A 119 -2.90 9.76 -1.11
C PHE A 119 -3.78 9.64 -2.36
N PRO A 120 -3.83 10.64 -3.28
CA PRO A 120 -2.75 11.56 -3.74
C PRO A 120 -3.18 13.05 -3.88
N PRO A 121 -2.44 13.94 -4.58
CA PRO A 121 -1.08 14.48 -4.39
C PRO A 121 -1.09 16.01 -4.07
N SER A 122 0.08 16.62 -3.80
CA SER A 122 0.29 18.02 -4.25
C SER A 122 0.29 18.01 -5.78
N MET A 123 -0.82 18.41 -6.39
CA MET A 123 -0.87 18.79 -7.79
C MET A 123 -0.03 20.06 -7.98
N LYS A 124 1.01 20.01 -8.82
CA LYS A 124 1.35 21.16 -9.65
C LYS A 124 1.33 20.74 -11.11
N LYS A 125 0.42 21.37 -11.84
CA LYS A 125 0.38 21.43 -13.30
C LYS A 125 1.70 21.95 -13.84
#